data_AF-A0A8H3EFD4-F1
#
_entry.id   AF-A0A8H3EFD4-F1
#
_cell.length_a   1.000
_cell.length_b   1.000
_cell.length_c   1.000
_cell.angle_alpha   90.00
_cell.angle_beta   90.00
_cell.angle_gamma   90.00
#
_symmetry.space_group_name_H-M   'P 1'
#
loop_
_entity.id
_entity.type
_entity.pdbx_description
1 polymer ?
#
loop_
_entity_poly.entity_id
_entity_poly.type
_entity_poly.pdbx_seq_one_letter_code
_entity_poly.pdbx_strand_id
1 'polypeptide(L)'
;MFSSLRDIVYLAALAHLPRPMFKAIVAFMSHFMLGDLQKDKDFSAKRVAKRLAQGTDRNDFVSPILRANDEKGMTVPEIESSFNIVIVAGSETTATLLSGALFHLTTHPQPLRLLLSELHSAFPPGTPVTFSAVQNLPYLNAVLEESLRVYPPSAFAQARVRRSGDPGGCDVGEELGVRGGVPA
;
A
#
# COMPACT_ATOMS: atom_id res chain seq x y z
N MET A 1 1.80 10.29 -8.63
CA MET A 1 1.99 8.99 -7.96
C MET A 1 0.90 8.87 -6.92
N PHE A 2 0.96 9.59 -5.78
CA PHE A 2 -0.02 9.57 -4.66
C PHE A 2 -1.51 9.95 -4.92
N SER A 3 -2.00 9.95 -6.17
CA SER A 3 -3.40 10.29 -6.46
C SER A 3 -4.34 9.11 -6.26
N SER A 4 -3.92 7.88 -6.58
CA SER A 4 -4.85 6.75 -6.69
C SER A 4 -5.43 6.32 -5.34
N LEU A 5 -4.64 6.33 -4.25
CA LEU A 5 -5.20 6.07 -2.92
C LEU A 5 -6.21 7.12 -2.47
N ARG A 6 -5.93 8.40 -2.70
CA ARG A 6 -6.86 9.50 -2.40
C ARG A 6 -8.17 9.33 -3.18
N ASP A 7 -8.06 8.96 -4.45
CA ASP A 7 -9.18 8.76 -5.35
C ASP A 7 -10.06 7.57 -4.90
N ILE A 8 -9.46 6.50 -4.36
CA ILE A 8 -10.20 5.39 -3.73
C ILE A 8 -10.97 5.87 -2.49
N VAL A 9 -10.37 6.72 -1.64
CA VAL A 9 -11.07 7.30 -0.48
C VAL A 9 -12.28 8.11 -0.94
N TYR A 10 -12.12 8.94 -1.98
CA TYR A 10 -13.23 9.72 -2.52
C TYR A 10 -14.34 8.84 -3.09
N LEU A 11 -14.00 7.78 -3.83
CA LEU A 11 -15.00 6.83 -4.33
C LEU A 11 -15.77 6.15 -3.19
N ALA A 12 -15.08 5.74 -2.12
CA ALA A 12 -15.71 5.15 -0.95
C ALA A 12 -16.65 6.14 -0.25
N ALA A 13 -16.26 7.41 -0.10
CA ALA A 13 -17.10 8.45 0.48
C ALA A 13 -18.35 8.73 -0.39
N LEU A 14 -18.18 8.75 -1.71
CA LEU A 14 -19.27 8.98 -2.66
C LEU A 14 -20.27 7.83 -2.72
N ALA A 15 -19.89 6.61 -2.34
CA ALA A 15 -20.79 5.45 -2.32
C ALA A 15 -21.98 5.62 -1.36
N HIS A 16 -21.91 6.56 -0.41
CA HIS A 16 -23.01 6.92 0.48
C HIS A 16 -24.03 7.90 -0.13
N LEU A 17 -23.79 8.43 -1.34
CA LEU A 17 -24.70 9.34 -2.02
C LEU A 17 -25.88 8.60 -2.70
N PRO A 18 -27.02 9.28 -2.92
CA PRO A 18 -28.12 8.72 -3.70
C PRO A 18 -27.64 8.22 -5.07
N ARG A 19 -28.03 7.00 -5.46
CA ARG A 19 -27.60 6.33 -6.70
C ARG A 19 -27.58 7.20 -7.98
N PRO A 20 -28.57 8.06 -8.28
CA PRO A 20 -28.51 8.91 -9.48
C PRO A 20 -27.38 9.96 -9.39
N MET A 21 -27.16 10.53 -8.21
CA MET A 21 -26.11 11.50 -7.95
C MET A 21 -24.73 10.85 -7.99
N PHE A 22 -24.58 9.66 -7.40
CA PHE A 22 -23.36 8.85 -7.48
C PHE A 22 -22.97 8.56 -8.93
N LYS A 23 -23.91 8.10 -9.77
CA LYS A 23 -23.63 7.80 -11.19
C LYS A 23 -23.16 9.03 -11.97
N ALA A 24 -23.80 10.20 -11.75
CA ALA A 24 -23.41 11.44 -12.43
C ALA A 24 -22.01 11.92 -12.02
N ILE A 25 -21.71 11.88 -10.71
CA ILE A 25 -20.41 12.29 -10.17
C ILE A 25 -19.31 11.31 -10.62
N VAL A 26 -19.56 10.00 -10.54
CA VAL A 26 -18.60 8.98 -10.99
C VAL A 26 -18.35 9.07 -12.49
N ALA A 27 -19.37 9.32 -13.33
CA ALA A 27 -19.18 9.48 -14.77
C ALA A 27 -18.29 10.69 -15.11
N PHE A 28 -18.40 11.77 -14.35
CA PHE A 28 -17.54 12.95 -14.50
C PHE A 28 -16.12 12.70 -13.96
N MET A 29 -16.01 12.12 -12.77
CA MET A 29 -14.73 11.84 -12.11
C MET A 29 -13.95 10.68 -12.75
N SER A 30 -14.62 9.71 -13.39
CA SER A 30 -13.95 8.56 -13.99
C SER A 30 -12.98 8.97 -15.08
N HIS A 31 -13.26 10.04 -15.83
CA HIS A 31 -12.32 10.54 -16.84
C HIS A 31 -10.98 10.96 -16.22
N PHE A 32 -11.01 11.60 -15.05
CA PHE A 32 -9.81 11.99 -14.32
C PHE A 32 -9.12 10.80 -13.63
N MET A 33 -9.89 9.96 -12.93
CA MET A 33 -9.34 8.81 -12.20
C MET A 33 -8.77 7.73 -13.13
N LEU A 34 -9.39 7.48 -14.29
CA LEU A 34 -8.89 6.50 -15.25
C LEU A 34 -7.49 6.88 -15.76
N GLY A 35 -7.21 8.18 -15.92
CA GLY A 35 -5.88 8.65 -16.31
C GLY A 35 -4.81 8.37 -15.24
N ASP A 36 -5.15 8.53 -13.96
CA ASP A 36 -4.21 8.28 -12.86
C ASP A 36 -3.98 6.78 -12.65
N LEU A 37 -5.02 5.95 -12.75
CA LEU A 37 -4.88 4.49 -12.74
C LEU A 37 -4.05 3.96 -13.92
N GLN A 38 -4.20 4.56 -15.11
CA GLN A 38 -3.37 4.20 -16.28
C GLN A 38 -1.91 4.54 -16.04
N LYS A 39 -1.60 5.72 -15.47
CA LYS A 39 -0.21 6.09 -15.14
C LYS A 39 0.42 5.11 -14.14
N ASP A 40 -0.31 4.69 -13.12
CA ASP A 40 0.20 3.76 -12.11
C ASP A 40 0.45 2.36 -12.70
N LYS A 41 -0.46 1.91 -13.57
CA LYS A 41 -0.28 0.66 -14.33
C LYS A 41 0.92 0.74 -15.26
N ASP A 42 1.05 1.80 -16.05
CA ASP A 42 2.15 2.00 -16.99
C ASP A 42 3.50 2.10 -16.26
N PHE A 43 3.53 2.83 -15.14
CA PHE A 43 4.72 2.92 -14.30
C PHE A 43 5.12 1.55 -13.76
N SER A 44 4.16 0.80 -13.23
CA SER A 44 4.41 -0.54 -12.68
C SER A 44 4.86 -1.52 -13.75
N ALA A 45 4.19 -1.55 -14.90
CA ALA A 45 4.55 -2.39 -16.04
C ALA A 45 5.98 -2.08 -16.53
N LYS A 46 6.35 -0.79 -16.66
CA LYS A 46 7.73 -0.39 -17.00
C LYS A 46 8.75 -0.87 -15.97
N ARG A 47 8.43 -0.83 -14.67
CA ARG A 47 9.32 -1.30 -13.60
C ARG A 47 9.47 -2.81 -13.60
N VAL A 48 8.37 -3.53 -13.78
CA VAL A 48 8.36 -4.99 -13.86
C VAL A 48 9.11 -5.46 -15.10
N ALA A 49 8.80 -4.94 -16.29
CA ALA A 49 9.50 -5.27 -17.53
C ALA A 49 11.02 -5.01 -17.42
N LYS A 50 11.40 -3.84 -16.85
CA LYS A 50 12.82 -3.54 -16.57
C LYS A 50 13.45 -4.56 -15.63
N ARG A 51 12.72 -4.99 -14.60
CA ARG A 51 13.22 -5.99 -13.65
C ARG A 51 13.35 -7.37 -14.29
N LEU A 52 12.40 -7.80 -15.12
CA LEU A 52 12.42 -9.07 -15.83
C LEU A 52 13.61 -9.16 -16.79
N ALA A 53 13.95 -8.04 -17.46
CA ALA A 53 15.10 -7.97 -18.37
C ALA A 53 16.47 -8.13 -17.68
N GLN A 54 16.55 -8.00 -16.35
CA GLN A 54 17.81 -8.12 -15.58
C GLN A 54 18.16 -9.56 -15.18
N GLY A 55 17.37 -10.55 -15.60
CA GLY A 55 17.57 -11.95 -15.25
C GLY A 55 17.37 -12.24 -13.75
N THR A 56 17.88 -13.38 -13.30
CA THR A 56 17.59 -13.93 -11.95
C THR A 56 18.80 -13.95 -11.02
N ASP A 57 19.91 -13.28 -11.35
CA ASP A 57 21.15 -13.34 -10.56
C ASP A 57 21.10 -12.45 -9.30
N ARG A 58 20.29 -11.39 -9.34
CA ARG A 58 20.11 -10.46 -8.22
C ARG A 58 19.45 -11.15 -7.01
N ASN A 59 19.95 -10.85 -5.81
CA ASN A 59 19.31 -11.25 -4.55
C ASN A 59 18.17 -10.28 -4.19
N ASP A 60 16.97 -10.55 -4.72
CA ASP A 60 15.72 -9.91 -4.32
C ASP A 60 14.60 -10.94 -4.26
N PHE A 61 13.40 -10.55 -3.83
CA PHE A 61 12.28 -11.48 -3.71
C PHE A 61 11.65 -11.88 -5.07
N VAL A 62 12.01 -11.20 -6.17
CA VAL A 62 11.50 -11.51 -7.52
C VAL A 62 12.30 -12.66 -8.14
N SER A 63 13.62 -12.68 -7.96
CA SER A 63 14.50 -13.72 -8.51
C SER A 63 14.08 -15.14 -8.11
N PRO A 64 13.80 -15.49 -6.84
CA PRO A 64 13.32 -16.81 -6.46
C PRO A 64 11.98 -17.17 -7.10
N ILE A 65 11.06 -16.20 -7.19
CA ILE A 65 9.76 -16.39 -7.85
C ILE A 65 9.96 -16.75 -9.33
N LEU A 66 10.85 -16.05 -10.03
CA LEU A 66 11.16 -16.31 -11.44
C LEU A 66 11.91 -17.63 -11.63
N ARG A 67 12.81 -18.00 -10.71
CA ARG A 67 13.55 -19.28 -10.77
C ARG A 67 12.64 -20.49 -10.55
N ALA A 68 11.58 -20.33 -9.76
CA ALA A 68 10.58 -21.36 -9.49
C ALA A 68 9.37 -21.27 -10.44
N ASN A 69 9.47 -20.49 -11.53
CA ASN A 69 8.38 -20.24 -12.46
C ASN A 69 8.29 -21.34 -13.53
N ASP A 70 7.91 -22.54 -13.09
CA ASP A 70 7.77 -23.74 -13.94
C ASP A 70 6.39 -23.79 -14.65
N GLU A 71 5.91 -24.97 -15.06
CA GLU A 71 4.66 -25.16 -15.83
C GLU A 71 3.37 -24.67 -15.12
N LYS A 72 3.40 -24.50 -13.79
CA LYS A 72 2.31 -23.90 -12.99
C LYS A 72 2.67 -22.52 -12.43
N GLY A 73 3.69 -21.89 -13.01
CA GLY A 73 4.15 -20.56 -12.66
C GLY A 73 3.19 -19.46 -13.07
N MET A 74 3.51 -18.23 -12.70
CA MET A 74 2.78 -17.04 -13.12
C MET A 74 3.16 -16.64 -14.54
N THR A 75 2.14 -16.31 -15.33
CA THR A 75 2.31 -15.64 -16.63
C THR A 75 2.85 -14.23 -16.44
N VAL A 76 3.45 -13.65 -17.49
CA VAL A 76 3.96 -12.26 -17.43
C VAL A 76 2.86 -11.24 -17.03
N PRO A 77 1.62 -11.31 -17.54
CA PRO A 77 0.54 -10.43 -17.08
C PRO A 77 0.18 -10.63 -15.60
N GLU A 78 0.22 -11.86 -15.08
CA GLU A 78 -0.05 -12.14 -13.65
C GLU A 78 1.07 -11.61 -12.76
N ILE A 79 2.32 -11.74 -13.20
CA ILE A 79 3.50 -11.12 -12.59
C ILE A 79 3.29 -9.61 -12.53
N GLU A 80 3.02 -8.96 -13.67
CA GLU A 80 2.81 -7.52 -13.75
C GLU A 80 1.68 -7.04 -12.81
N SER A 81 0.55 -7.74 -12.80
CA SER A 81 -0.58 -7.41 -11.92
C SER A 81 -0.22 -7.58 -10.44
N SER A 82 0.46 -8.66 -10.08
CA SER A 82 0.85 -8.93 -8.69
C SER A 82 1.86 -7.91 -8.17
N PHE A 83 2.86 -7.58 -8.98
CA PHE A 83 3.87 -6.58 -8.62
C PHE A 83 3.34 -5.14 -8.67
N ASN A 84 2.33 -4.84 -9.50
CA ASN A 84 1.63 -3.55 -9.43
C ASN A 84 1.05 -3.31 -8.03
N ILE A 85 0.40 -4.30 -7.43
CA ILE A 85 -0.14 -4.21 -6.07
C ILE A 85 0.98 -3.92 -5.07
N VAL A 86 2.11 -4.64 -5.14
CA VAL A 86 3.25 -4.45 -4.23
C VAL A 86 3.84 -3.04 -4.36
N ILE A 87 4.00 -2.56 -5.59
CA ILE A 87 4.56 -1.22 -5.86
C ILE A 87 3.64 -0.15 -5.30
N VAL A 88 2.34 -0.20 -5.61
CA VAL A 88 1.36 0.80 -5.18
C VAL A 88 1.21 0.75 -3.65
N ALA A 89 0.93 -0.43 -3.09
CA ALA A 89 0.71 -0.60 -1.66
C ALA A 89 1.94 -0.23 -0.82
N GLY A 90 3.15 -0.54 -1.28
CA GLY A 90 4.38 -0.27 -0.54
C GLY A 90 4.90 1.16 -0.68
N SER A 91 4.79 1.76 -1.88
CA SER A 91 5.39 3.07 -2.13
C SER A 91 4.57 4.22 -1.55
N GLU A 92 3.25 4.23 -1.77
CA GLU A 92 2.41 5.34 -1.36
C GLU A 92 2.20 5.40 0.14
N THR A 93 1.98 4.24 0.78
CA THR A 93 1.76 4.17 2.22
C THR A 93 3.02 4.60 3.00
N THR A 94 4.18 4.08 2.61
CA THR A 94 5.47 4.41 3.25
C THR A 94 5.82 5.89 3.05
N ALA A 95 5.65 6.42 1.84
CA ALA A 95 5.94 7.83 1.57
C ALA A 95 5.01 8.77 2.37
N THR A 96 3.74 8.42 2.49
CA THR A 96 2.75 9.18 3.28
C THR A 96 3.09 9.16 4.75
N LEU A 97 3.42 7.97 5.30
CA LEU A 97 3.86 7.82 6.69
C LEU A 97 5.10 8.66 6.98
N LEU A 98 6.14 8.54 6.15
CA LEU A 98 7.40 9.28 6.35
C LEU A 98 7.19 10.80 6.23
N SER A 99 6.32 11.23 5.32
CA SER A 99 5.98 12.65 5.18
C SER A 99 5.28 13.18 6.44
N GLY A 100 4.32 12.43 6.98
CA GLY A 100 3.65 12.76 8.25
C GLY A 100 4.61 12.75 9.44
N ALA A 101 5.44 11.71 9.55
CA ALA A 101 6.44 11.58 10.61
C ALA A 101 7.42 12.77 10.60
N LEU A 102 7.99 13.11 9.44
CA LEU A 102 8.91 14.25 9.31
C LEU A 102 8.24 15.59 9.60
N PHE A 103 6.99 15.78 9.15
CA PHE A 103 6.22 16.97 9.49
C PHE A 103 6.02 17.12 11.01
N HIS A 104 5.63 16.05 11.70
CA HIS A 104 5.45 16.09 13.16
C HIS A 104 6.78 16.28 13.91
N LEU A 105 7.86 15.63 13.48
CA LEU A 105 9.18 15.79 14.09
C LEU A 105 9.73 17.22 13.91
N THR A 106 9.57 17.81 12.73
CA THR A 106 10.09 19.17 12.46
C THR A 106 9.30 20.27 13.16
N THR A 107 8.03 20.02 13.47
CA THR A 107 7.17 20.94 14.25
C THR A 107 7.31 20.77 15.76
N HIS A 108 7.90 19.66 16.24
CA HIS A 108 8.08 19.35 17.66
C HIS A 108 9.58 19.10 17.98
N PRO A 109 10.33 20.14 18.41
CA PRO A 109 11.78 20.05 18.54
C PRO A 109 12.24 19.08 19.64
N GLN A 110 11.45 18.88 20.70
CA GLN A 110 11.79 17.96 21.78
C GLN A 110 11.79 16.49 21.30
N PRO A 111 10.71 15.96 20.68
CA PRO A 111 10.71 14.63 20.08
C PRO A 111 11.85 14.41 19.08
N LEU A 112 12.11 15.39 18.21
CA LEU A 112 13.21 15.30 17.24
C LEU A 112 14.57 15.16 17.93
N ARG A 113 14.83 15.94 18.99
CA ARG A 113 16.10 15.85 19.73
C ARG A 113 16.29 14.49 20.39
N LEU A 114 15.22 13.90 20.94
CA LEU A 114 15.27 12.56 21.54
C LEU A 114 15.56 11.48 20.49
N LEU A 115 14.91 11.56 19.33
CA LEU A 115 15.16 10.64 18.22
C LEU A 115 16.60 10.75 17.71
N LEU A 116 17.10 11.96 17.49
CA LEU A 116 18.49 12.18 17.06
C LEU A 116 19.49 11.67 18.10
N SER A 117 19.19 11.83 19.40
CA SER A 117 20.01 11.27 20.47
C SER A 117 20.10 9.75 20.37
N GLU A 118 18.97 9.06 20.22
CA GLU A 118 18.94 7.60 20.06
C GLU A 118 19.73 7.15 18.82
N LEU A 119 19.52 7.83 17.68
CA LEU A 119 20.20 7.51 16.42
C LEU A 119 21.71 7.72 16.49
N HIS A 120 22.18 8.84 17.08
CA HIS A 120 23.61 9.10 17.24
C HIS A 120 24.28 8.15 18.24
N SER A 121 23.56 7.73 19.29
CA SER A 121 24.05 6.71 20.22
C SER A 121 24.14 5.32 19.58
N ALA A 122 23.17 4.96 18.74
CA ALA A 122 23.14 3.66 18.06
C ALA A 122 24.11 3.59 16.87
N PHE A 123 24.33 4.71 16.17
CA PHE A 123 25.18 4.80 14.99
C PHE A 123 26.21 5.92 15.12
N PRO A 124 27.30 5.71 15.87
CA PRO A 124 28.44 6.62 15.89
C PRO A 124 29.01 6.85 14.49
N PRO A 125 29.72 7.98 14.25
CA PRO A 125 30.33 8.26 12.95
C PRO A 125 31.17 7.10 12.43
N GLY A 126 30.91 6.67 11.18
CA GLY A 126 31.61 5.55 10.54
C GLY A 126 31.01 4.17 10.84
N THR A 127 29.99 4.08 11.70
CA THR A 127 29.27 2.83 11.94
C THR A 127 28.22 2.59 10.86
N PRO A 128 28.21 1.42 10.18
CA PRO A 128 27.22 1.14 9.15
C PRO A 128 25.83 0.94 9.76
N VAL A 129 24.82 1.53 9.12
CA VAL A 129 23.42 1.30 9.47
C VAL A 129 23.03 -0.09 8.97
N THR A 130 22.68 -0.99 9.89
CA THR A 130 22.23 -2.35 9.56
C THR A 130 20.75 -2.51 9.86
N PHE A 131 20.07 -3.39 9.12
CA PHE A 131 18.65 -3.68 9.32
C PHE A 131 18.34 -4.11 10.76
N SER A 132 19.14 -5.05 11.30
CA SER A 132 18.96 -5.54 12.67
C SER A 132 19.18 -4.45 13.73
N ALA A 133 20.10 -3.51 13.51
CA ALA A 133 20.30 -2.41 14.46
C ALA A 133 19.10 -1.45 14.46
N VAL A 134 18.59 -1.07 13.28
CA VAL A 134 17.44 -0.16 13.16
C VAL A 134 16.17 -0.75 13.78
N GLN A 135 15.95 -2.06 13.63
CA GLN A 135 14.78 -2.73 14.23
C GLN A 135 14.73 -2.62 15.76
N ASN A 136 15.89 -2.50 16.41
CA ASN A 136 16.03 -2.50 17.87
C ASN A 136 16.03 -1.10 18.49
N LEU A 137 15.57 -0.08 17.77
CA LEU A 137 15.50 1.31 18.24
C LEU A 137 14.11 1.63 18.81
N PRO A 138 13.94 1.62 20.15
CA PRO A 138 12.62 1.75 20.76
C PRO A 138 11.96 3.10 20.49
N TYR A 139 12.72 4.19 20.50
CA TYR A 139 12.15 5.53 20.30
C TYR A 139 11.82 5.79 18.83
N LEU A 140 12.65 5.34 17.88
CA LEU A 140 12.30 5.33 16.46
C LEU A 140 11.01 4.56 16.21
N ASN A 141 10.87 3.35 16.78
CA ASN A 141 9.66 2.56 16.66
C ASN A 141 8.45 3.30 17.27
N ALA A 142 8.60 3.91 18.44
CA ALA A 142 7.55 4.72 19.06
C ALA A 142 7.13 5.92 18.18
N VAL A 143 8.07 6.59 17.52
CA VAL A 143 7.78 7.69 16.58
C VAL A 143 7.00 7.18 15.37
N LEU A 144 7.36 6.02 14.81
CA LEU A 144 6.65 5.44 13.67
C LEU A 144 5.24 4.99 14.03
N GLU A 145 5.07 4.32 15.17
CA GLU A 145 3.77 3.91 15.70
C GLU A 145 2.87 5.11 15.99
N GLU A 146 3.41 6.15 16.62
CA GLU A 146 2.67 7.38 16.87
C GLU A 146 2.29 8.07 15.56
N SER A 147 3.20 8.12 14.58
CA SER A 147 2.92 8.67 13.25
C SER A 147 1.79 7.91 12.54
N LEU A 148 1.76 6.58 12.65
CA LEU A 148 0.66 5.76 12.15
C LEU A 148 -0.67 6.03 12.87
N ARG A 149 -0.63 6.36 14.17
CA ARG A 149 -1.80 6.70 14.98
C ARG A 149 -2.41 8.05 14.60
N VAL A 150 -1.60 9.10 14.45
CA VAL A 150 -2.08 10.46 14.15
C VAL A 150 -2.22 10.76 12.65
N TYR A 151 -1.41 10.11 11.81
CA TYR A 151 -1.39 10.35 10.37
C TYR A 151 -1.39 9.01 9.59
N PRO A 152 -2.49 8.23 9.68
CA PRO A 152 -2.57 6.92 9.02
C PRO A 152 -2.57 7.09 7.50
N PRO A 153 -1.68 6.40 6.76
CA PRO A 153 -1.66 6.46 5.29
C PRO A 153 -2.94 5.94 4.62
N SER A 154 -3.65 5.03 5.28
CA SER A 154 -4.94 4.52 4.81
C SER A 154 -6.05 4.99 5.76
N ALA A 155 -7.00 5.74 5.22
CA ALA A 155 -8.17 6.22 5.96
C ALA A 155 -9.26 5.15 6.14
N PHE A 156 -9.15 4.00 5.47
CA PHE A 156 -10.14 2.94 5.51
C PHE A 156 -9.49 1.56 5.68
N ALA A 157 -10.16 0.69 6.43
CA ALA A 157 -9.86 -0.73 6.45
C ALA A 157 -10.56 -1.42 5.28
N GLN A 158 -9.91 -2.42 4.68
CA GLN A 158 -10.56 -3.25 3.67
C GLN A 158 -11.67 -4.08 4.32
N ALA A 159 -12.92 -3.87 3.89
CA ALA A 159 -14.05 -4.61 4.41
C ALA A 159 -13.92 -6.10 4.07
N ARG A 160 -14.02 -6.97 5.08
CA ARG A 160 -14.15 -8.41 4.84
C ARG A 160 -15.62 -8.73 4.61
N VAL A 161 -15.95 -9.15 3.40
CA VAL A 161 -17.25 -9.77 3.12
C VAL A 161 -17.15 -11.23 3.54
N ARG A 162 -17.93 -11.62 4.57
CA ARG A 162 -18.04 -13.05 4.94
C ARG A 162 -18.89 -13.78 3.93
N ARG A 163 -18.64 -15.08 3.76
CA ARG A 163 -19.56 -15.94 3.02
C ARG A 163 -20.85 -16.04 3.82
N SER A 164 -21.98 -16.03 3.12
CA SER A 164 -23.28 -16.18 3.77
C SER A 164 -23.36 -17.54 4.47
N GLY A 165 -23.84 -17.56 5.72
CA GLY A 165 -23.97 -18.75 6.54
C GLY A 165 -22.90 -18.98 7.63
N ASP A 166 -21.90 -18.09 7.78
CA ASP A 166 -20.95 -18.19 8.89
C ASP A 166 -21.61 -17.79 10.25
N PRO A 167 -21.49 -18.61 11.32
CA PRO A 167 -22.08 -18.29 12.63
C PRO A 167 -21.57 -16.95 13.18
N GLY A 168 -22.48 -16.03 13.48
CA GLY A 168 -22.18 -14.75 14.15
C GLY A 168 -21.78 -13.59 13.22
N GLY A 169 -22.24 -13.58 11.97
CA GLY A 169 -22.13 -12.43 11.06
C GLY A 169 -23.50 -11.85 10.68
N CYS A 170 -23.59 -10.53 10.54
CA CYS A 170 -24.69 -9.92 9.80
C CYS A 170 -24.47 -10.20 8.30
N ASP A 171 -25.43 -10.84 7.64
CA ASP A 171 -25.37 -11.11 6.20
C ASP A 171 -25.46 -9.80 5.42
N VAL A 172 -24.32 -9.29 4.94
CA VAL A 172 -24.25 -8.09 4.06
C VAL A 172 -24.21 -8.47 2.57
N GLY A 173 -24.27 -9.78 2.27
CA GLY A 173 -24.05 -10.32 0.92
C GLY A 173 -25.13 -9.93 -0.10
N GLU A 174 -26.36 -9.70 0.36
CA GLU A 174 -27.49 -9.42 -0.53
C GLU A 174 -27.50 -7.97 -1.04
N GLU A 175 -27.05 -7.00 -0.24
CA GLU A 175 -26.99 -5.59 -0.63
C GLU A 175 -25.83 -5.25 -1.58
N LEU A 176 -24.74 -6.02 -1.55
CA LEU A 176 -23.53 -5.78 -2.35
C LEU A 176 -23.52 -6.50 -3.71
N GLY A 177 -24.58 -7.22 -4.06
CA GLY A 177 -24.70 -7.88 -5.37
C GLY A 177 -23.68 -9.00 -5.61
N VAL A 178 -23.02 -9.51 -4.57
CA VAL A 178 -22.07 -10.61 -4.66
C VAL A 178 -22.86 -11.91 -4.77
N ARG A 179 -23.27 -12.27 -5.99
CA ARG A 179 -23.86 -13.59 -6.26
C ARG A 179 -22.83 -14.66 -5.95
N GLY A 180 -23.02 -15.34 -4.83
CA GLY A 180 -22.25 -16.52 -4.45
C GLY A 180 -22.52 -17.68 -5.41
N GLY A 181 -21.47 -18.46 -5.69
CA GLY A 181 -21.59 -19.80 -6.25
C GLY A 181 -20.52 -20.14 -7.28
N VAL A 182 -19.41 -20.75 -6.84
CA VAL A 182 -18.75 -21.79 -7.62
C VAL A 182 -19.08 -23.10 -6.88
N PRO A 183 -19.79 -24.05 -7.51
CA PRO A 183 -20.08 -25.33 -6.86
C PRO A 183 -18.78 -26.12 -6.65
N ALA A 184 -18.77 -26.88 -5.56
CA ALA A 184 -17.70 -27.81 -5.19
C ALA A 184 -17.52 -28.92 -6.24
#